data_AF-A0A498CNS0-F1
#
_entry.id   AF-A0A498CNS0-F1
#
_cell.length_a   1.000
_cell.length_b   1.000
_cell.length_c   1.000
_cell.angle_alpha   90.00
_cell.angle_beta   90.00
_cell.angle_gamma   90.00
#
_symmetry.space_group_name_H-M   'P 1'
#
loop_
_entity.id
_entity.type
_entity.pdbx_description
1 polymer ?
#
loop_
_entity_poly.entity_id
_entity_poly.type
_entity_poly.pdbx_seq_one_letter_code
_entity_poly.pdbx_strand_id
1 'polypeptide(L)'
;MDVLPSGIRDLTYAEALADPDFGGCVPRELVEGFAVREAHRGADSLFISFEQAVGNADYRELVLSASRAEPGDGERTVDVDAVESYDVHLYEIPWADSVPEKYMETFDHPLFRAEDLSPQVLARRVYDHRELGDEHVAADFSVLCKGGVTIRVMARNIDALALFDLLQSLPAVTAGQDAAG
;
A
#
# COMPACT_ATOMS: atom_id res chain seq x y z
N MET A 1 9.01 -21.13 15.60
CA MET A 1 10.09 -20.45 14.87
C MET A 1 10.00 -20.94 13.45
N ASP A 2 9.24 -20.23 12.62
CA ASP A 2 9.23 -20.52 11.20
C ASP A 2 10.56 -20.09 10.62
N VAL A 3 11.26 -21.03 10.00
CA VAL A 3 12.50 -20.76 9.29
C VAL A 3 12.10 -20.13 7.98
N LEU A 4 12.37 -18.83 7.82
CA LEU A 4 12.14 -18.13 6.57
C LEU A 4 12.93 -18.83 5.44
N PRO A 5 12.40 -18.88 4.21
CA PRO A 5 13.11 -19.46 3.08
C PRO A 5 14.49 -18.83 2.90
N SER A 6 15.44 -19.63 2.40
CA SER A 6 16.83 -19.19 2.21
C SER A 6 16.90 -17.87 1.43
N GLY A 7 17.59 -16.87 1.99
CA GLY A 7 17.75 -15.55 1.38
C GLY A 7 16.83 -14.45 1.94
N ILE A 8 15.95 -14.78 2.89
CA ILE A 8 15.19 -13.78 3.66
C ILE A 8 15.88 -13.52 5.00
N ARG A 9 16.02 -12.23 5.36
CA ARG A 9 16.62 -11.78 6.62
C ARG A 9 15.62 -10.93 7.41
N ASP A 10 15.37 -11.29 8.67
CA ASP A 10 14.63 -10.45 9.61
C ASP A 10 15.32 -9.10 9.78
N LEU A 11 14.53 -8.03 9.84
CA LEU A 11 14.99 -6.67 10.08
C LEU A 11 14.37 -6.12 11.37
N THR A 12 15.15 -5.33 12.09
CA THR A 12 14.58 -4.31 12.97
C THR A 12 14.03 -3.14 12.13
N TYR A 13 13.13 -2.34 12.71
CA TYR A 13 12.65 -1.12 12.05
C TYR A 13 13.78 -0.16 11.62
N ALA A 14 14.82 -0.01 12.46
CA ALA A 14 15.96 0.82 12.15
C ALA A 14 16.77 0.28 10.95
N GLU A 15 16.90 -1.04 10.83
CA GLU A 15 17.55 -1.66 9.67
C GLU A 15 16.70 -1.55 8.40
N ALA A 16 15.38 -1.68 8.51
CA ALA A 16 14.46 -1.46 7.40
C ALA A 16 14.53 -0.01 6.88
N LEU A 17 14.53 0.96 7.79
CA LEU A 17 14.67 2.38 7.46
C LEU A 17 16.04 2.71 6.85
N ALA A 18 17.10 2.04 7.28
CA ALA A 18 18.46 2.21 6.77
C ALA A 18 18.75 1.37 5.51
N ASP A 19 17.79 0.59 5.00
CA ASP A 19 18.00 -0.22 3.81
C ASP A 19 18.30 0.68 2.59
N PRO A 20 19.41 0.44 1.88
CA PRO A 20 19.86 1.33 0.82
C PRO A 20 18.94 1.34 -0.41
N ASP A 21 18.18 0.27 -0.62
CA ASP A 21 17.33 0.09 -1.79
C ASP A 21 15.89 0.48 -1.49
N PHE A 22 15.40 0.13 -0.30
CA PHE A 22 13.99 0.18 0.06
C PHE A 22 13.69 1.01 1.31
N GLY A 23 14.69 1.60 1.98
CA GLY A 23 14.48 2.40 3.19
C GLY A 23 13.56 3.60 2.98
N GLY A 24 13.50 4.13 1.74
CA GLY A 24 12.52 5.16 1.37
C GLY A 24 11.05 4.68 1.35
N CYS A 25 10.81 3.38 1.36
CA CYS A 25 9.47 2.79 1.41
C CYS A 25 9.00 2.53 2.85
N VAL A 26 9.84 2.83 3.83
CA VAL A 26 9.52 2.71 5.25
C VAL A 26 9.17 4.11 5.75
N PRO A 27 8.08 4.29 6.54
CA PRO A 27 7.79 5.54 7.21
C PRO A 27 9.02 6.05 7.98
N ARG A 28 9.32 7.35 7.94
CA ARG A 28 10.47 7.90 8.71
C ARG A 28 10.22 7.84 10.21
N GLU A 29 9.00 8.17 10.59
CA GLU A 29 8.52 8.12 11.95
C GLU A 29 7.45 7.06 12.03
N LEU A 30 7.49 6.28 13.11
CA LEU A 30 6.46 5.30 13.36
C LEU A 30 5.16 6.06 13.60
N VAL A 31 4.14 5.75 12.80
CA VAL A 31 2.85 6.43 12.94
C VAL A 31 2.28 6.16 14.31
N GLU A 32 1.75 7.21 14.93
CA GLU A 32 1.36 7.18 16.34
C GLU A 32 0.44 6.00 16.64
N GLY A 33 0.84 5.17 17.61
CA GLY A 33 0.12 3.99 18.06
C GLY A 33 0.24 2.74 17.18
N PHE A 34 0.89 2.81 16.02
CA PHE A 34 1.34 1.61 15.30
C PHE A 34 2.61 1.06 15.93
N ALA A 35 2.70 -0.25 16.02
CA ALA A 35 3.89 -0.99 16.39
C ALA A 35 4.33 -1.86 15.22
N VAL A 36 5.64 -1.97 14.98
CA VAL A 36 6.18 -2.90 13.98
C VAL A 36 5.93 -4.32 14.45
N ARG A 37 5.36 -5.15 13.57
CA ARG A 37 5.09 -6.57 13.85
C ARG A 37 6.19 -7.45 13.33
N GLU A 38 6.53 -7.28 12.06
CA GLU A 38 7.63 -7.98 11.43
C GLU A 38 8.17 -7.15 10.27
N ALA A 39 9.44 -7.35 9.96
CA ALA A 39 10.08 -6.77 8.80
C ALA A 39 11.10 -7.75 8.26
N HIS A 40 11.15 -7.89 6.94
CA HIS A 40 11.97 -8.89 6.24
C HIS A 40 12.61 -8.28 5.01
N ARG A 41 13.87 -8.61 4.75
CA ARG A 41 14.57 -8.31 3.51
C ARG A 41 14.72 -9.59 2.69
N GLY A 42 14.12 -9.64 1.51
CA GLY A 42 14.40 -10.64 0.48
C GLY A 42 15.64 -10.27 -0.34
N ALA A 43 15.83 -10.87 -1.52
CA ALA A 43 16.90 -10.45 -2.45
C ALA A 43 16.58 -9.09 -3.09
N ASP A 44 15.37 -8.95 -3.64
CA ASP A 44 14.91 -7.77 -4.40
C ASP A 44 13.63 -7.15 -3.82
N SER A 45 13.37 -7.40 -2.54
CA SER A 45 12.19 -6.87 -1.85
C SER A 45 12.45 -6.59 -0.38
N LEU A 46 11.64 -5.68 0.17
CA LEU A 46 11.50 -5.42 1.60
C LEU A 46 10.02 -5.51 1.97
N PHE A 47 9.72 -6.29 3.00
CA PHE A 47 8.39 -6.39 3.60
C PHE A 47 8.43 -5.79 5.00
N ILE A 48 7.40 -5.03 5.37
CA ILE A 48 7.19 -4.58 6.74
C ILE A 48 5.70 -4.49 7.05
N SER A 49 5.32 -4.99 8.22
CA SER A 49 3.95 -4.89 8.72
C SER A 49 3.90 -4.14 10.05
N PHE A 50 2.83 -3.39 10.22
CA PHE A 50 2.54 -2.59 11.39
C PHE A 50 1.14 -2.93 11.89
N GLU A 51 0.99 -2.93 13.22
CA GLU A 51 -0.32 -3.09 13.85
C GLU A 51 -0.53 -2.03 14.92
N GLN A 52 -1.73 -1.46 14.96
CA GLN A 52 -2.20 -0.57 16.03
C GLN A 52 -3.42 -1.20 16.69
N ALA A 53 -3.38 -1.40 18.01
CA ALA A 53 -4.56 -1.83 18.76
C ALA A 53 -5.57 -0.68 18.87
N VAL A 54 -6.85 -0.96 18.62
CA VAL A 54 -7.94 0.03 18.65
C VAL A 54 -9.05 -0.45 19.59
N GLY A 55 -8.81 -0.41 20.91
CA GLY A 55 -9.82 -0.80 21.88
C GLY A 55 -10.03 -2.32 21.99
N ASN A 56 -11.27 -2.76 22.17
CA ASN A 56 -11.61 -4.09 22.67
C ASN A 56 -11.57 -5.15 21.55
N ALA A 57 -10.36 -5.67 21.27
CA ALA A 57 -10.02 -6.70 20.27
C ALA A 57 -9.94 -6.26 18.79
N ASP A 58 -10.23 -4.99 18.48
CA ASP A 58 -9.98 -4.45 17.14
C ASP A 58 -8.53 -4.00 16.97
N TYR A 59 -8.04 -4.10 15.75
CA TYR A 59 -6.72 -3.63 15.36
C TYR A 59 -6.76 -3.02 13.96
N ARG A 60 -5.80 -2.14 13.70
CA ARG A 60 -5.45 -1.65 12.37
C ARG A 60 -4.20 -2.33 11.92
N GLU A 61 -4.16 -2.73 10.66
CA GLU A 61 -3.00 -3.36 10.06
C GLU A 61 -2.60 -2.57 8.81
N LEU A 62 -1.31 -2.32 8.69
CA LEU A 62 -0.70 -1.81 7.47
C LEU A 62 0.44 -2.74 7.09
N VAL A 63 0.44 -3.21 5.84
CA VAL A 63 1.52 -3.98 5.26
C VAL A 63 2.05 -3.23 4.05
N LEU A 64 3.37 -3.04 4.03
CA LEU A 64 4.10 -2.46 2.91
C LEU A 64 5.07 -3.51 2.37
N SER A 65 4.94 -3.81 1.08
CA SER A 65 5.88 -4.68 0.37
C SER A 65 6.49 -3.91 -0.79
N ALA A 66 7.76 -3.55 -0.65
CA ALA A 66 8.52 -2.84 -1.68
C ALA A 66 9.33 -3.81 -2.54
N SER A 67 9.38 -3.56 -3.83
CA SER A 67 10.25 -4.25 -4.79
C SER A 67 10.70 -3.30 -5.90
N ARG A 68 11.68 -3.69 -6.70
CA ARG A 68 12.00 -2.93 -7.92
C ARG A 68 10.78 -2.90 -8.84
N ALA A 69 10.56 -1.76 -9.48
CA ALA A 69 9.55 -1.64 -10.52
C ALA A 69 9.88 -2.56 -11.69
N GLU A 70 8.87 -3.23 -12.22
CA GLU A 70 9.04 -4.12 -13.36
C GLU A 70 8.98 -3.36 -14.69
N PRO A 71 9.62 -3.86 -15.76
CA PRO A 71 9.39 -3.34 -17.10
C PRO A 71 7.90 -3.41 -17.43
N GLY A 72 7.27 -2.29 -17.80
CA GLY A 72 5.84 -2.22 -18.07
C GLY A 72 4.99 -1.61 -16.95
N ASP A 73 5.53 -1.46 -15.74
CA ASP A 73 4.78 -0.87 -14.62
C ASP A 73 4.33 0.57 -14.93
N GLY A 74 5.11 1.32 -15.71
CA GLY A 74 4.77 2.69 -16.12
C GLY A 74 3.55 2.77 -17.04
N GLU A 75 3.35 1.75 -17.90
CA GLU A 75 2.23 1.64 -18.81
C GLU A 75 0.97 1.06 -18.14
N ARG A 76 1.15 0.24 -17.10
CA ARG A 76 0.07 -0.41 -16.34
C ARG A 76 -0.59 0.52 -15.30
N THR A 77 -0.02 1.70 -15.09
CA THR A 77 -0.55 2.64 -14.10
C THR A 77 -2.00 3.02 -14.38
N VAL A 78 -2.79 3.17 -13.31
CA VAL A 78 -4.15 3.70 -13.36
C VAL A 78 -4.17 5.11 -13.95
N ASP A 79 -5.12 5.35 -14.85
CA ASP A 79 -5.56 6.70 -15.19
C ASP A 79 -6.58 7.16 -14.14
N VAL A 80 -6.20 8.11 -13.27
CA VAL A 80 -7.03 8.54 -12.12
C VAL A 80 -8.32 9.26 -12.53
N ASP A 81 -8.40 9.75 -13.77
CA ASP A 81 -9.61 10.33 -14.34
C ASP A 81 -10.59 9.25 -14.83
N ALA A 82 -10.11 8.05 -15.14
CA ALA A 82 -10.91 6.89 -15.51
C ALA A 82 -11.41 6.13 -14.25
N VAL A 83 -12.30 6.77 -13.50
CA VAL A 83 -12.78 6.31 -12.18
C VAL A 83 -13.33 4.87 -12.18
N GLU A 84 -13.95 4.44 -13.27
CA GLU A 84 -14.51 3.09 -13.43
C GLU A 84 -13.44 1.99 -13.38
N SER A 85 -12.17 2.34 -13.53
CA SER A 85 -11.06 1.39 -13.49
C SER A 85 -10.57 1.06 -12.07
N TYR A 86 -10.95 1.83 -11.04
CA TYR A 86 -10.41 1.63 -9.69
C TYR A 86 -11.35 1.97 -8.53
N ASP A 87 -12.44 2.72 -8.77
CA ASP A 87 -13.39 3.10 -7.73
C ASP A 87 -14.25 1.89 -7.33
N VAL A 88 -14.01 1.40 -6.11
CA VAL A 88 -14.65 0.19 -5.58
C VAL A 88 -16.11 0.41 -5.22
N HIS A 89 -16.54 1.66 -5.04
CA HIS A 89 -17.90 2.03 -4.66
C HIS A 89 -18.86 2.06 -5.86
N LEU A 90 -18.35 1.93 -7.09
CA LEU A 90 -19.16 1.87 -8.31
C LEU A 90 -19.77 0.48 -8.55
N TYR A 91 -19.32 -0.54 -7.83
CA TYR A 91 -19.59 -1.93 -8.13
C TYR A 91 -20.07 -2.70 -6.90
N GLU A 92 -21.03 -3.59 -7.11
CA GLU A 92 -21.54 -4.48 -6.06
C GLU A 92 -20.59 -5.65 -5.78
N ILE A 93 -20.61 -6.19 -4.57
CA ILE A 93 -19.79 -7.36 -4.23
C ILE A 93 -20.61 -8.64 -4.49
N PRO A 94 -20.05 -9.69 -5.12
CA PRO A 94 -18.64 -9.87 -5.47
C PRO A 94 -18.19 -9.10 -6.73
N TRP A 95 -17.07 -8.38 -6.63
CA TRP A 95 -16.56 -7.54 -7.72
C TRP A 95 -16.26 -8.31 -9.01
N ALA A 96 -15.90 -9.60 -8.89
CA ALA A 96 -15.67 -10.49 -10.03
C ALA A 96 -16.88 -10.58 -10.99
N ASP A 97 -18.10 -10.38 -10.47
CA ASP A 97 -19.34 -10.47 -11.24
C ASP A 97 -19.86 -9.10 -11.72
N SER A 98 -19.46 -8.01 -11.05
CA SER A 98 -20.01 -6.66 -11.29
C SER A 98 -19.09 -5.73 -12.07
N VAL A 99 -17.77 -5.91 -11.98
CA VAL A 99 -16.79 -5.07 -12.65
C VAL A 99 -16.71 -5.48 -14.13
N PRO A 100 -16.88 -4.55 -15.09
CA PRO A 100 -16.71 -4.86 -16.50
C PRO A 100 -15.32 -5.43 -16.80
N GLU A 101 -15.26 -6.49 -17.61
CA GLU A 101 -14.01 -7.20 -17.97
C GLU A 101 -12.89 -6.25 -18.42
N LYS A 102 -13.23 -5.20 -19.18
CA LYS A 102 -12.28 -4.17 -19.65
C LYS A 102 -11.55 -3.41 -18.52
N TYR A 103 -12.09 -3.42 -17.30
CA TYR A 103 -11.51 -2.75 -16.13
C TYR A 103 -10.91 -3.73 -15.14
N MET A 104 -11.25 -5.02 -15.21
CA MET A 104 -10.94 -6.00 -14.17
C MET A 104 -9.44 -6.09 -13.86
N GLU A 105 -8.59 -6.10 -14.88
CA GLU A 105 -7.13 -6.18 -14.69
C GLU A 105 -6.58 -5.01 -13.86
N THR A 106 -7.01 -3.79 -14.18
CA THR A 106 -6.63 -2.58 -13.44
C THR A 106 -7.31 -2.50 -12.08
N PHE A 107 -8.57 -2.92 -11.99
CA PHE A 107 -9.38 -2.82 -10.79
C PHE A 107 -8.92 -3.78 -9.69
N ASP A 108 -8.51 -4.99 -10.07
CA ASP A 108 -8.07 -6.02 -9.13
C ASP A 108 -6.69 -5.68 -8.55
N HIS A 109 -5.77 -5.18 -9.39
CA HIS A 109 -4.41 -4.83 -9.00
C HIS A 109 -3.99 -3.42 -9.45
N PRO A 110 -4.65 -2.36 -8.94
CA PRO A 110 -4.40 -1.01 -9.40
C PRO A 110 -3.00 -0.57 -8.98
N LEU A 111 -2.27 -0.01 -9.94
CA LEU A 111 -0.97 0.60 -9.75
C LEU A 111 -1.09 2.11 -9.93
N PHE A 112 -1.01 2.89 -8.86
CA PHE A 112 -1.05 4.34 -8.94
C PHE A 112 0.37 4.90 -9.06
N ARG A 113 0.56 6.01 -9.78
CA ARG A 113 1.80 6.78 -9.61
C ARG A 113 1.75 7.51 -8.28
N ALA A 114 2.89 7.62 -7.61
CA ALA A 114 2.97 8.37 -6.36
C ALA A 114 2.47 9.84 -6.50
N GLU A 115 2.70 10.47 -7.64
CA GLU A 115 2.27 11.84 -7.92
C GLU A 115 0.77 12.01 -8.18
N ASP A 116 0.06 10.92 -8.50
CA ASP A 116 -1.38 10.92 -8.75
C ASP A 116 -2.18 10.61 -7.48
N LEU A 117 -1.51 10.24 -6.38
CA LEU A 117 -2.17 9.96 -5.10
C LEU A 117 -2.77 11.24 -4.51
N SER A 118 -4.03 11.13 -4.10
CA SER A 118 -4.76 12.19 -3.41
C SER A 118 -5.73 11.57 -2.41
N PRO A 119 -6.25 12.34 -1.43
CA PRO A 119 -7.31 11.87 -0.55
C PRO A 119 -8.53 11.36 -1.31
N GLN A 120 -8.87 11.97 -2.44
CA GLN A 120 -9.99 11.58 -3.29
C GLN A 120 -9.74 10.22 -3.98
N VAL A 121 -8.52 9.99 -4.48
CA VAL A 121 -8.14 8.71 -5.09
C VAL A 121 -8.21 7.59 -4.05
N LEU A 122 -7.69 7.80 -2.84
CA LEU A 122 -7.80 6.78 -1.79
C LEU A 122 -9.23 6.59 -1.28
N ALA A 123 -10.03 7.66 -1.19
CA ALA A 123 -11.43 7.53 -0.79
C ALA A 123 -12.23 6.62 -1.73
N ARG A 124 -11.87 6.60 -3.02
CA ARG A 124 -12.46 5.72 -4.03
C ARG A 124 -11.94 4.29 -3.98
N ARG A 125 -10.72 4.08 -3.48
CA ARG A 125 -10.10 2.74 -3.46
C ARG A 125 -10.25 2.01 -2.14
N VAL A 126 -10.34 2.75 -1.04
CA VAL A 126 -10.55 2.21 0.30
C VAL A 126 -12.03 1.92 0.48
N TYR A 127 -12.35 0.66 0.74
CA TYR A 127 -13.71 0.20 1.01
C TYR A 127 -13.96 0.07 2.52
N ASP A 128 -15.20 0.29 2.94
CA ASP A 128 -15.58 0.16 4.35
C ASP A 128 -16.02 -1.27 4.71
N HIS A 129 -15.15 -1.96 5.43
CA HIS A 129 -15.34 -3.30 6.00
C HIS A 129 -16.66 -3.53 6.77
N ARG A 130 -17.31 -2.48 7.30
CA ARG A 130 -18.48 -2.63 8.20
C ARG A 130 -19.68 -3.32 7.56
N GLU A 131 -19.76 -3.34 6.22
CA GLU A 131 -20.86 -3.99 5.51
C GLU A 131 -20.61 -5.47 5.16
N LEU A 132 -19.38 -5.99 5.34
CA LEU A 132 -18.97 -7.34 4.90
C LEU A 132 -18.47 -8.27 6.02
N GLY A 133 -18.46 -7.80 7.28
CA GLY A 133 -17.98 -8.56 8.44
C GLY A 133 -16.47 -8.46 8.69
N ASP A 134 -15.99 -9.19 9.69
CA ASP A 134 -14.74 -8.87 10.43
C ASP A 134 -13.40 -9.18 9.70
N GLU A 135 -13.40 -9.86 8.54
CA GLU A 135 -12.17 -10.44 7.95
C GLU A 135 -11.65 -9.78 6.65
N HIS A 136 -12.10 -8.59 6.27
CA HIS A 136 -11.78 -8.03 4.95
C HIS A 136 -10.67 -6.96 4.94
N VAL A 137 -9.84 -7.02 3.89
CA VAL A 137 -8.85 -6.00 3.53
C VAL A 137 -9.59 -4.76 3.02
N ALA A 138 -9.36 -3.61 3.64
CA ALA A 138 -10.01 -2.35 3.28
C ALA A 138 -9.37 -1.70 2.04
N ALA A 139 -8.10 -1.99 1.79
CA ALA A 139 -7.41 -1.58 0.57
C ALA A 139 -6.27 -2.52 0.20
N ASP A 140 -6.16 -2.83 -1.09
CA ASP A 140 -5.03 -3.52 -1.72
C ASP A 140 -4.75 -2.84 -3.05
N PHE A 141 -3.58 -2.21 -3.16
CA PHE A 141 -3.13 -1.53 -4.37
C PHE A 141 -1.61 -1.38 -4.34
N SER A 142 -1.05 -0.97 -5.47
CA SER A 142 0.38 -0.70 -5.60
C SER A 142 0.63 0.77 -5.92
N VAL A 143 1.78 1.28 -5.51
CA VAL A 143 2.25 2.64 -5.78
C VAL A 143 3.59 2.57 -6.49
N LEU A 144 3.65 3.08 -7.72
CA LEU A 144 4.88 3.29 -8.47
C LEU A 144 5.55 4.59 -7.97
N CYS A 145 6.68 4.44 -7.30
CA CYS A 145 7.43 5.55 -6.70
C CYS A 145 8.44 6.14 -7.67
N LYS A 146 8.74 7.44 -7.48
CA LYS A 146 9.85 8.11 -8.18
C LYS A 146 11.16 7.52 -7.66
N GLY A 147 11.87 6.78 -8.51
CA GLY A 147 13.06 6.02 -8.13
C GLY A 147 13.07 4.55 -8.58
N GLY A 148 12.02 4.10 -9.29
CA GLY A 148 11.97 2.74 -9.85
C GLY A 148 11.70 1.66 -8.81
N VAL A 149 10.87 2.00 -7.82
CA VAL A 149 10.40 1.09 -6.77
C VAL A 149 8.89 1.07 -6.81
N THR A 150 8.30 -0.10 -6.62
CA THR A 150 6.87 -0.30 -6.47
C THR A 150 6.59 -0.74 -5.03
N ILE A 151 5.59 -0.12 -4.39
CA ILE A 151 5.16 -0.46 -3.03
C ILE A 151 3.74 -1.03 -3.14
N ARG A 152 3.56 -2.32 -2.82
CA ARG A 152 2.22 -2.86 -2.56
C ARG A 152 1.81 -2.46 -1.15
N VAL A 153 0.60 -1.93 -1.04
CA VAL A 153 -0.03 -1.42 0.17
C VAL A 153 -1.24 -2.30 0.45
N MET A 154 -1.23 -2.97 1.60
CA MET A 154 -2.42 -3.64 2.13
C MET A 154 -2.80 -2.98 3.46
N ALA A 155 -4.05 -2.61 3.62
CA ALA A 155 -4.55 -1.97 4.83
C ALA A 155 -5.83 -2.64 5.34
N ARG A 156 -5.95 -2.77 6.66
CA ARG A 156 -7.17 -3.20 7.37
C ARG A 156 -7.55 -2.19 8.43
N ASN A 157 -8.83 -1.81 8.47
CA ASN A 157 -9.41 -0.88 9.45
C ASN A 157 -8.79 0.53 9.48
N ILE A 158 -8.07 0.91 8.42
CA ILE A 158 -7.50 2.25 8.22
C ILE A 158 -8.38 2.98 7.21
N ASP A 159 -8.90 4.16 7.58
CA ASP A 159 -9.68 4.99 6.67
C ASP A 159 -8.79 5.65 5.60
N ALA A 160 -9.42 6.13 4.52
CA ALA A 160 -8.70 6.66 3.37
C ALA A 160 -7.81 7.87 3.67
N LEU A 161 -8.22 8.74 4.58
CA LEU A 161 -7.45 9.93 4.90
C LEU A 161 -6.23 9.55 5.75
N ALA A 162 -6.41 8.70 6.75
CA ALA A 162 -5.31 8.17 7.55
C ALA A 162 -4.31 7.39 6.69
N LEU A 163 -4.79 6.56 5.74
CA LEU A 163 -3.92 5.85 4.81
C LEU A 163 -3.16 6.81 3.88
N PHE A 164 -3.79 7.89 3.45
CA PHE A 164 -3.12 8.92 2.65
C PHE A 164 -1.98 9.57 3.43
N ASP A 165 -2.25 10.05 4.65
CA ASP A 165 -1.24 10.68 5.51
C ASP A 165 -0.07 9.72 5.82
N LEU A 166 -0.40 8.44 6.05
CA LEU A 166 0.58 7.36 6.18
C LEU A 166 1.48 7.28 4.94
N LEU A 167 0.90 7.21 3.73
CA LEU A 167 1.68 7.15 2.49
C LEU A 167 2.52 8.40 2.25
N GLN A 168 2.04 9.58 2.63
CA GLN A 168 2.83 10.82 2.56
C GLN A 168 4.02 10.83 3.54
N SER A 169 4.05 9.96 4.54
CA SER A 169 5.21 9.81 5.43
C SER A 169 6.36 9.00 4.81
N LEU A 170 6.12 8.29 3.70
CA LEU A 170 7.12 7.47 3.01
C LEU A 170 7.98 8.35 2.08
N PRO A 171 9.30 8.43 2.28
CA PRO A 171 10.17 9.22 1.42
C PRO A 171 10.10 8.86 -0.07
N ALA A 172 9.87 7.59 -0.43
CA ALA A 172 9.78 7.14 -1.81
C ALA A 172 8.49 7.65 -2.50
N VAL A 173 7.43 7.87 -1.73
CA VAL A 173 6.17 8.43 -2.25
C VAL A 173 6.31 9.94 -2.45
N THR A 174 6.99 10.63 -1.53
CA THR A 174 7.10 12.11 -1.55
C THR A 174 8.33 12.65 -2.27
N ALA A 175 9.35 11.82 -2.54
CA ALA A 175 10.55 12.20 -3.28
C ALA A 175 10.18 12.73 -4.67
N GLY A 176 10.22 14.06 -4.83
CA GLY A 176 9.88 14.76 -6.07
C GLY A 176 8.55 15.53 -6.06
N GLN A 177 7.83 15.58 -4.94
CA GLN A 177 6.77 16.58 -4.71
C GLN A 177 7.35 17.93 -4.23
N ASP A 178 8.54 17.92 -3.62
CA ASP A 178 9.25 19.10 -3.12
C ASP A 178 10.01 19.92 -4.20
N ALA A 179 9.91 19.55 -5.48
CA ALA A 179 10.60 20.26 -6.57
C ALA A 179 9.77 21.39 -7.22
N ALA A 180 8.59 21.69 -6.68
CA ALA A 180 7.72 22.78 -7.13
C ALA A 180 7.41 23.72 -5.96
N GLY A 181 8.40 24.52 -5.57
CA GLY A 181 8.29 25.64 -4.62
C GLY A 181 9.12 26.81 -5.07
#